data_AF-A0A9D1ZRS0-F1
#
_entry.id   AF-A0A9D1ZRS0-F1
#
_cell.length_a   1.000
_cell.length_b   1.000
_cell.length_c   1.000
_cell.angle_alpha   90.00
_cell.angle_beta   90.00
_cell.angle_gamma   90.00
#
_symmetry.space_group_name_H-M   'P 1'
#
loop_
_entity.id
_entity.type
_entity.pdbx_description
1 polymer ?
#
loop_
_entity_poly.entity_id
_entity_poly.type
_entity_poly.pdbx_seq_one_letter_code
_entity_poly.pdbx_strand_id
1 'polypeptide(L)'
;LPGDRPQWAQKPRLYVRGMQELPTENSSPVFAPGVDAVYQPALLLPTCSELSLHVGAERVLKVPSEIPSLVEAVYSSPHVLPAWEDTYQRFRQQFDSELETARKKSESFRAELSRSVREFSEVWAAQSGDLSDEEGAAQVRDTEPTLEVVLVQKVGDGYYAPLPWLVEDVESPALPVGFTPDTDAAYLLAQCTVRLPYQLSRPWLLDEVLDQLEQTTDLAWQKSPLLKGLLQVTLDENFEIELAGFRLRYSQELGLELLNKPTYRKENHEFNGN
;
A
#
# COMPACT_ATOMS: atom_id res chain seq x y z
N LEU A 1 28.55 -22.28 -11.24
CA LEU A 1 28.93 -22.18 -12.67
C LEU A 1 27.70 -22.51 -13.53
N PRO A 2 27.66 -22.23 -14.85
CA PRO A 2 26.50 -22.51 -15.72
C PRO A 2 25.99 -23.97 -15.73
N GLY A 3 26.76 -24.92 -15.17
CA GLY A 3 26.40 -26.33 -15.05
C GLY A 3 25.51 -26.71 -13.85
N ASP A 4 25.32 -25.82 -12.86
CA ASP A 4 24.52 -26.12 -11.66
C ASP A 4 23.03 -25.80 -11.83
N ARG A 5 22.65 -25.21 -12.98
CA ARG A 5 21.26 -24.85 -13.29
C ARG A 5 20.58 -25.97 -14.08
N PRO A 6 19.32 -26.30 -13.75
CA PRO A 6 18.49 -27.19 -14.57
C PRO A 6 18.50 -26.75 -16.05
N GLN A 7 18.40 -27.71 -16.98
CA GLN A 7 18.49 -27.42 -18.42
C GLN A 7 17.57 -26.28 -18.89
N TRP A 8 16.35 -26.20 -18.33
CA TRP A 8 15.38 -25.16 -18.66
C TRP A 8 15.74 -23.75 -18.13
N ALA A 9 16.70 -23.63 -17.20
CA ALA A 9 17.13 -22.38 -16.55
C ALA A 9 18.57 -21.96 -16.92
N GLN A 10 19.22 -22.65 -17.86
CA GLN A 10 20.59 -22.33 -18.28
C GLN A 10 20.65 -20.99 -19.03
N LYS A 11 19.61 -20.66 -19.80
CA LYS A 11 19.47 -19.36 -20.46
C LYS A 11 18.60 -18.44 -19.60
N PRO A 12 19.08 -17.25 -19.19
CA PRO A 12 18.26 -16.31 -18.44
C PRO A 12 17.10 -15.84 -19.32
N ARG A 13 15.89 -15.84 -18.75
CA ARG A 13 14.67 -15.37 -19.41
C ARG A 13 13.92 -14.47 -18.44
N LEU A 14 13.34 -13.40 -18.98
CA LEU A 14 12.47 -12.49 -18.27
C LEU A 14 11.05 -12.62 -18.85
N TYR A 15 10.11 -13.01 -18.01
CA TYR A 15 8.69 -13.07 -18.38
C TYR A 15 7.98 -11.88 -17.75
N VAL A 16 7.46 -10.98 -18.59
CA VAL A 16 6.70 -9.80 -18.14
C VAL A 16 5.21 -10.16 -18.05
N ARG A 17 4.55 -9.72 -16.97
CA ARG A 17 3.13 -9.95 -16.69
C ARG A 17 2.47 -8.63 -16.27
N GLY A 18 1.16 -8.66 -16.03
CA GLY A 18 0.39 -7.49 -15.58
C GLY A 18 -0.42 -6.80 -16.68
N MET A 19 -0.51 -7.42 -17.86
CA MET A 19 -1.38 -6.99 -18.95
C MET A 19 -2.63 -7.87 -18.98
N GLN A 20 -3.81 -7.26 -18.94
CA GLN A 20 -5.08 -7.91 -19.17
C GLN A 20 -5.29 -8.21 -20.66
N GLU A 21 -4.87 -7.29 -21.53
CA GLU A 21 -4.81 -7.50 -22.98
C GLU A 21 -3.39 -7.28 -23.47
N LEU A 22 -2.85 -8.29 -24.17
CA LEU A 22 -1.50 -8.24 -24.72
C LEU A 22 -1.45 -7.26 -25.90
N PRO A 23 -0.40 -6.44 -26.00
CA PRO A 23 -0.32 -5.46 -27.06
C PRO A 23 0.14 -6.08 -28.38
N THR A 24 -0.21 -5.41 -29.46
CA THR A 24 0.28 -5.70 -30.82
C THR A 24 0.95 -4.46 -31.40
N GLU A 25 1.56 -4.57 -32.58
CA GLU A 25 2.10 -3.39 -33.27
C GLU A 25 1.04 -2.30 -33.51
N ASN A 26 -0.24 -2.67 -33.56
CA ASN A 26 -1.36 -1.79 -33.88
C ASN A 26 -2.26 -1.47 -32.67
N SER A 27 -2.00 -2.05 -31.50
CA SER A 27 -2.85 -1.85 -30.31
C SER A 27 -2.01 -1.84 -29.03
N SER A 28 -2.18 -0.80 -28.23
CA SER A 28 -1.52 -0.65 -26.93
C SER A 28 -2.00 -1.70 -25.92
N PRO A 29 -1.22 -1.99 -24.86
CA PRO A 29 -1.63 -2.95 -23.84
C PRO A 29 -2.74 -2.38 -22.97
N VAL A 30 -3.63 -3.24 -22.50
CA VAL A 30 -4.52 -2.93 -21.38
C VAL A 30 -3.89 -3.54 -20.14
N PHE A 31 -3.49 -2.70 -19.18
CA PHE A 31 -2.91 -3.16 -17.93
C PHE A 31 -4.00 -3.71 -17.00
N ALA A 32 -3.64 -4.69 -16.18
CA ALA A 32 -4.54 -5.19 -15.15
C ALA A 32 -4.85 -4.05 -14.15
N PRO A 33 -6.09 -3.93 -13.62
CA PRO A 33 -6.49 -2.81 -12.75
C PRO A 33 -5.66 -2.62 -11.46
N GLY A 34 -4.95 -3.66 -11.01
CA GLY A 34 -4.05 -3.54 -9.86
C GLY A 34 -2.66 -3.01 -10.22
N VAL A 35 -2.28 -3.06 -11.50
CA VAL A 35 -1.00 -2.58 -12.00
C VAL A 35 -1.07 -1.10 -12.30
N ASP A 36 -2.09 -0.64 -13.02
CA ASP A 36 -2.25 0.78 -13.34
C ASP A 36 -2.70 1.63 -12.13
N ALA A 37 -3.30 1.02 -11.11
CA ALA A 37 -3.54 1.67 -9.82
C ALA A 37 -2.26 1.98 -9.04
N VAL A 38 -1.15 1.28 -9.31
CA VAL A 38 0.14 1.45 -8.62
C VAL A 38 1.17 2.13 -9.51
N TYR A 39 1.18 1.81 -10.81
CA TYR A 39 2.14 2.30 -11.78
C TYR A 39 1.45 3.09 -12.87
N GLN A 40 1.90 4.32 -13.06
CA GLN A 40 1.31 5.25 -14.02
C GLN A 40 1.45 4.73 -15.47
N PRO A 41 0.36 4.58 -16.24
CA PRO A 41 0.42 4.11 -17.62
C PRO A 41 1.30 4.97 -18.54
N ALA A 42 1.47 6.25 -18.22
CA ALA A 42 2.40 7.15 -18.91
C ALA A 42 3.87 6.69 -18.85
N LEU A 43 4.26 5.85 -17.88
CA LEU A 43 5.57 5.21 -17.80
C LEU A 43 5.55 3.77 -18.33
N LEU A 44 4.44 3.05 -18.11
CA LEU A 44 4.32 1.66 -18.55
C LEU A 44 4.27 1.52 -20.08
N LEU A 45 3.59 2.42 -20.79
CA LEU A 45 3.47 2.36 -22.25
C LEU A 45 4.82 2.53 -22.97
N PRO A 46 5.63 3.58 -22.69
CA PRO A 46 6.99 3.66 -23.22
C PRO A 46 7.83 2.45 -22.83
N THR A 47 7.75 1.98 -21.58
CA THR A 47 8.48 0.79 -21.13
C THR A 47 8.16 -0.45 -21.98
N CYS A 48 6.88 -0.67 -22.29
CA CYS A 48 6.46 -1.78 -23.15
C CYS A 48 6.97 -1.62 -24.59
N SER A 49 6.96 -0.39 -25.11
CA SER A 49 7.48 -0.08 -26.45
C SER A 49 8.98 -0.32 -26.54
N GLU A 50 9.74 0.27 -25.61
CA GLU A 50 11.19 0.12 -25.49
C GLU A 50 11.55 -1.35 -25.47
N LEU A 51 10.97 -2.12 -24.54
CA LEU A 51 11.23 -3.55 -24.36
C LEU A 51 10.66 -4.44 -25.48
N SER A 52 9.99 -3.85 -26.48
CA SER A 52 9.35 -4.56 -27.59
C SER A 52 8.38 -5.64 -27.11
N LEU A 53 7.58 -5.33 -26.09
CA LEU A 53 6.68 -6.28 -25.42
C LEU A 53 5.35 -6.46 -26.17
N HIS A 54 5.38 -6.64 -27.48
CA HIS A 54 4.19 -6.92 -28.29
C HIS A 54 4.19 -8.34 -28.85
N VAL A 55 2.99 -8.84 -29.16
CA VAL A 55 2.80 -10.17 -29.73
C VAL A 55 3.65 -10.31 -30.99
N GLY A 56 4.44 -11.39 -31.04
CA GLY A 56 5.32 -11.70 -32.17
C GLY A 56 6.76 -11.17 -32.04
N ALA A 57 7.06 -10.33 -31.05
CA ALA A 57 8.42 -9.85 -30.80
C ALA A 57 9.14 -10.68 -29.73
N GLU A 58 10.45 -10.88 -29.93
CA GLU A 58 11.37 -11.39 -28.92
C GLU A 58 12.57 -10.45 -28.84
N ARG A 59 12.89 -9.97 -27.63
CA ARG A 59 14.00 -9.04 -27.41
C ARG A 59 15.06 -9.66 -26.49
N VAL A 60 16.31 -9.61 -26.92
CA VAL A 60 17.48 -9.98 -26.09
C VAL A 60 18.16 -8.71 -25.61
N LEU A 61 18.32 -8.57 -24.29
CA LEU A 61 18.96 -7.41 -23.66
C LEU A 61 20.41 -7.70 -23.30
N LYS A 62 21.32 -6.76 -23.58
CA LYS A 62 22.71 -6.79 -23.11
C LYS A 62 22.82 -6.06 -21.78
N VAL A 63 22.78 -6.83 -20.70
CA VAL A 63 23.00 -6.34 -19.35
C VAL A 63 24.50 -6.42 -19.01
N PRO A 64 25.11 -5.39 -18.38
CA PRO A 64 24.49 -4.16 -17.87
C PRO A 64 24.45 -2.99 -18.87
N SER A 65 25.09 -3.13 -20.04
CA SER A 65 25.34 -2.02 -20.96
C SER A 65 24.09 -1.28 -21.45
N GLU A 66 22.96 -1.98 -21.62
CA GLU A 66 21.71 -1.36 -22.10
C GLU A 66 20.88 -0.72 -20.97
N ILE A 67 21.18 -0.97 -19.68
CA ILE A 67 20.36 -0.44 -18.57
C ILE A 67 20.25 1.09 -18.61
N PRO A 68 21.34 1.86 -18.70
CA PRO A 68 21.24 3.32 -18.64
C PRO A 68 20.39 3.89 -19.79
N SER A 69 20.60 3.39 -21.01
CA SER A 69 19.86 3.84 -22.19
C SER A 69 18.38 3.48 -22.11
N LEU A 70 18.02 2.31 -21.57
CA LEU A 70 16.62 1.94 -21.34
C LEU A 70 15.92 2.87 -20.36
N VAL A 71 16.60 3.21 -19.25
CA VAL A 71 16.06 4.11 -18.24
C VAL A 71 15.91 5.53 -18.80
N GLU A 72 16.94 6.05 -19.47
CA GLU A 72 16.90 7.37 -20.10
C GLU A 72 15.78 7.47 -21.14
N ALA A 73 15.60 6.44 -21.96
CA ALA A 73 14.58 6.44 -22.99
C ALA A 73 13.16 6.51 -22.41
N VAL A 74 12.86 5.82 -21.30
CA VAL A 74 11.53 5.91 -20.66
C VAL A 74 11.31 7.24 -19.94
N TYR A 75 12.30 7.76 -19.21
CA TYR A 75 12.10 8.91 -18.32
C TYR A 75 12.36 10.26 -18.99
N SER A 76 13.31 10.34 -19.92
CA SER A 76 13.79 11.60 -20.50
C SER A 76 13.33 11.80 -21.94
N SER A 77 13.17 10.73 -22.72
CA SER A 77 12.75 10.83 -24.12
C SER A 77 11.81 9.69 -24.52
N PRO A 78 10.66 9.56 -23.84
CA PRO A 78 9.73 8.46 -24.04
C PRO A 78 9.21 8.44 -25.47
N HIS A 79 9.30 7.27 -26.09
CA HIS A 79 8.66 6.98 -27.37
C HIS A 79 7.79 5.75 -27.26
N VAL A 80 6.70 5.74 -28.04
CA VAL A 80 5.82 4.58 -28.18
C VAL A 80 5.69 4.22 -29.66
N LEU A 81 5.17 3.03 -29.95
CA LEU A 81 4.81 2.67 -31.32
C LEU A 81 3.79 3.68 -31.88
N PRO A 82 3.83 4.04 -33.18
CA PRO A 82 2.94 5.05 -33.76
C PRO A 82 1.45 4.80 -33.50
N ALA A 83 1.02 3.52 -33.51
CA ALA A 83 -0.37 3.15 -33.24
C ALA A 83 -0.79 3.36 -31.78
N TRP A 84 0.16 3.53 -30.85
CA TRP A 84 -0.09 3.72 -29.42
C TRP A 84 -0.04 5.21 -29.02
N GLU A 85 0.35 6.10 -29.93
CA GLU A 85 0.61 7.51 -29.65
C GLU A 85 -0.59 8.22 -29.03
N ASP A 86 -1.80 8.03 -29.59
CA ASP A 86 -3.02 8.65 -29.06
C ASP A 86 -3.34 8.17 -27.63
N THR A 87 -3.13 6.88 -27.34
CA THR A 87 -3.31 6.33 -25.99
C THR A 87 -2.28 6.91 -25.03
N TYR A 88 -1.02 6.96 -25.45
CA TYR A 88 0.08 7.48 -24.66
C TYR A 88 -0.12 8.97 -24.32
N GLN A 89 -0.48 9.80 -25.29
CA GLN A 89 -0.70 11.23 -25.09
C GLN A 89 -1.80 11.52 -24.06
N ARG A 90 -2.88 10.72 -24.04
CA ARG A 90 -3.94 10.86 -23.01
C ARG A 90 -3.39 10.61 -21.60
N PHE A 91 -2.68 9.50 -21.41
CA PHE A 91 -2.10 9.19 -20.10
C PHE A 91 -0.99 10.16 -19.72
N ARG A 92 -0.22 10.65 -20.69
CA ARG A 92 0.83 11.63 -20.44
C ARG A 92 0.27 12.95 -19.94
N GLN A 93 -0.80 13.45 -20.55
CA GLN A 93 -1.50 14.66 -20.09
C GLN A 93 -2.02 14.52 -18.66
N GLN A 94 -2.61 13.37 -18.33
CA GLN A 94 -3.06 13.08 -16.96
C GLN A 94 -1.88 13.07 -15.98
N PHE A 95 -0.81 12.36 -16.32
CA PHE A 95 0.39 12.25 -15.49
C PHE A 95 1.06 13.61 -15.25
N ASP A 96 1.19 14.45 -16.28
CA ASP A 96 1.76 15.79 -16.13
C ASP A 96 0.89 16.68 -15.22
N SER A 97 -0.44 16.56 -15.31
CA SER A 97 -1.39 17.27 -14.42
C SER A 97 -1.26 16.82 -12.96
N GLU A 98 -1.15 15.50 -12.72
CA GLU A 98 -0.94 14.93 -11.40
C GLU A 98 0.40 15.36 -10.81
N LEU A 99 1.47 15.35 -11.62
CA LEU A 99 2.80 15.78 -11.22
C LEU A 99 2.84 17.27 -10.87
N GLU A 100 2.18 18.13 -11.64
CA GLU A 100 2.06 19.56 -11.33
C GLU A 100 1.25 19.80 -10.04
N THR A 101 0.19 19.02 -9.82
CA THR A 101 -0.59 19.07 -8.58
C THR A 101 0.26 18.64 -7.38
N ALA A 102 1.02 17.56 -7.52
CA ALA A 102 1.94 17.07 -6.49
C ALA A 102 3.05 18.08 -6.19
N ARG A 103 3.63 18.71 -7.23
CA ARG A 103 4.62 19.78 -7.07
C ARG A 103 4.06 20.96 -6.29
N LYS A 104 2.89 21.48 -6.67
CA LYS A 104 2.23 22.59 -5.95
C LYS A 104 1.92 22.24 -4.50
N LYS A 105 1.45 21.01 -4.23
CA LYS A 105 1.25 20.53 -2.85
C LYS A 105 2.58 20.48 -2.09
N SER A 106 3.67 20.05 -2.73
CA SER A 106 4.97 20.00 -2.06
C SER A 106 5.52 21.39 -1.69
N GLU A 107 5.16 22.44 -2.43
CA GLU A 107 5.64 23.80 -2.14
C GLU A 107 5.21 24.31 -0.76
N SER A 108 4.04 23.90 -0.24
CA SER A 108 3.57 24.31 1.09
C SER A 108 4.24 23.57 2.25
N PHE A 109 4.93 22.46 1.99
CA PHE A 109 5.54 21.59 3.01
C PHE A 109 7.07 21.45 2.85
N ARG A 110 7.64 22.01 1.77
CA ARG A 110 9.09 22.09 1.61
C ARG A 110 9.62 23.10 2.61
N ALA A 111 10.44 22.62 3.54
CA ALA A 111 11.27 23.50 4.33
C ALA A 111 12.10 24.38 3.38
N GLU A 112 11.85 25.69 3.41
CA GLU A 112 12.69 26.66 2.73
C GLU A 112 14.04 26.68 3.43
N LEU A 113 14.95 25.81 2.97
CA LEU A 113 16.37 25.92 3.30
C LEU A 113 16.90 27.16 2.57
N SER A 114 16.66 28.33 3.17
CA SER A 114 17.31 29.55 2.73
C SER A 114 18.82 29.34 2.83
N ARG A 115 19.59 29.78 1.82
CA ARG A 115 21.07 29.76 1.87
C ARG A 115 21.64 30.66 2.99
N SER A 116 20.78 31.32 3.75
CA SER A 116 21.07 32.20 4.89
C SER A 116 20.99 31.51 6.25
N VAL A 117 20.59 30.24 6.33
CA VAL A 117 20.64 29.45 7.58
C VAL A 117 22.10 29.34 8.03
N ARG A 118 22.42 29.86 9.22
CA ARG A 118 23.78 29.86 9.77
C ARG A 118 24.00 28.74 10.78
N GLU A 119 22.92 28.30 11.44
CA GLU A 119 22.96 27.25 12.46
C GLU A 119 21.86 26.20 12.21
N PHE A 120 22.16 24.94 12.51
CA PHE A 120 21.25 23.82 12.27
C PHE A 120 19.95 23.91 13.08
N SER A 121 19.97 24.58 14.24
CA SER A 121 18.82 24.86 15.10
C SER A 121 17.74 25.72 14.42
N GLU A 122 18.14 26.64 13.53
CA GLU A 122 17.23 27.53 12.80
C GLU A 122 16.35 26.76 11.80
N VAL A 123 16.81 25.59 11.33
CA VAL A 123 16.05 24.70 10.43
C VAL A 123 14.87 24.05 11.16
N TRP A 124 15.04 23.70 12.43
CA TRP A 124 14.01 23.02 13.25
C TRP A 124 12.96 23.98 13.77
N ALA A 125 13.34 25.22 14.10
CA ALA A 125 12.41 26.26 14.56
C ALA A 125 11.43 26.74 13.47
N ALA A 126 11.78 26.56 12.19
CA ALA A 126 10.91 26.92 11.06
C ALA A 126 9.87 25.84 10.70
N GLN A 127 9.97 24.64 11.28
CA GLN A 127 9.09 23.50 10.98
C GLN A 127 8.05 23.20 12.07
N SER A 128 7.97 24.01 13.13
CA SER A 128 7.02 23.83 14.23
C SER A 128 5.61 24.36 13.89
N GLY A 129 5.01 23.84 12.83
CA GLY A 129 3.56 23.78 12.70
C GLY A 129 3.08 22.48 13.33
N ASP A 130 2.00 22.52 14.13
CA ASP A 130 1.35 21.35 14.74
C ASP A 130 0.82 20.39 13.66
N LEU A 131 1.71 19.61 13.07
CA LEU A 131 1.38 18.46 12.24
C LEU A 131 1.88 17.23 12.99
N SER A 132 1.01 16.24 13.14
CA SER A 132 1.41 14.96 13.74
C SER A 132 2.54 14.32 12.92
N ASP A 133 3.41 13.56 13.58
CA ASP A 133 4.52 12.85 12.91
C ASP A 133 4.03 11.96 11.75
N GLU A 134 2.78 11.48 11.83
CA GLU A 134 2.10 10.66 10.81
C GLU A 134 1.69 11.48 9.58
N GLU A 135 1.17 12.69 9.77
CA GLU A 135 0.80 13.61 8.68
C GLU A 135 2.04 14.14 7.95
N GLY A 136 3.13 14.43 8.68
CA GLY A 136 4.39 14.88 8.10
C GLY A 136 5.15 13.79 7.33
N ALA A 137 5.13 12.55 7.83
CA ALA A 137 5.81 11.42 7.18
C ALA A 137 5.06 10.90 5.94
N ALA A 138 3.72 10.92 5.96
CA ALA A 138 2.86 10.50 4.85
C ALA A 138 2.95 11.40 3.61
N GLN A 139 3.51 12.60 3.74
CA GLN A 139 3.49 13.61 2.68
C GLN A 139 4.83 13.79 1.94
N VAL A 140 5.93 13.26 2.51
CA VAL A 140 7.27 13.29 1.88
C VAL A 140 7.59 11.99 1.15
N ARG A 141 6.87 10.90 1.46
CA ARG A 141 6.87 9.65 0.69
C ARG A 141 5.46 9.47 0.13
N ASP A 142 5.32 9.20 -1.17
CA ASP A 142 4.04 8.75 -1.78
C ASP A 142 3.69 7.35 -1.27
N THR A 143 3.54 7.18 0.03
CA THR A 143 3.02 5.97 0.66
C THR A 143 1.83 6.42 1.48
N GLU A 144 0.64 6.10 0.98
CA GLU A 144 -0.60 6.41 1.67
C GLU A 144 -0.56 5.74 3.06
N PRO A 145 -0.87 6.46 4.14
CA PRO A 145 -0.80 5.91 5.49
C PRO A 145 -1.82 4.78 5.60
N THR A 146 -1.32 3.55 5.83
CA THR A 146 -2.17 2.39 6.12
C THR A 146 -2.26 2.21 7.62
N LEU A 147 -3.47 2.08 8.15
CA LEU A 147 -3.70 1.87 9.58
C LEU A 147 -3.12 0.52 10.03
N GLU A 148 -2.32 0.55 11.09
CA GLU A 148 -1.80 -0.66 11.76
C GLU A 148 -2.72 -1.04 12.92
N VAL A 149 -3.08 -2.32 12.99
CA VAL A 149 -4.02 -2.88 13.98
C VAL A 149 -3.49 -4.20 14.53
N VAL A 150 -3.87 -4.53 15.75
CA VAL A 150 -3.52 -5.79 16.40
C VAL A 150 -4.69 -6.77 16.25
N LEU A 151 -4.45 -7.88 15.56
CA LEU A 151 -5.44 -8.94 15.43
C LEU A 151 -5.51 -9.79 16.70
N VAL A 152 -6.71 -10.06 17.18
CA VAL A 152 -6.96 -11.03 18.24
C VAL A 152 -8.12 -11.94 17.85
N GLN A 153 -8.18 -13.14 18.41
CA GLN A 153 -9.29 -14.06 18.20
C GLN A 153 -10.24 -13.99 19.40
N LYS A 154 -11.55 -13.93 19.16
CA LYS A 154 -12.56 -14.12 20.19
C LYS A 154 -12.55 -15.57 20.67
N VAL A 155 -12.46 -15.79 21.99
CA VAL A 155 -12.46 -17.13 22.60
C VAL A 155 -13.54 -17.20 23.67
N GLY A 156 -14.80 -17.31 23.23
CA GLY A 156 -15.96 -17.28 24.12
C GLY A 156 -16.42 -15.87 24.51
N ASP A 157 -17.29 -15.78 25.52
CA ASP A 157 -17.90 -14.52 25.93
C ASP A 157 -16.99 -13.76 26.91
N GLY A 158 -16.55 -12.57 26.50
CA GLY A 158 -15.72 -11.69 27.32
C GLY A 158 -14.23 -12.04 27.36
N TYR A 159 -13.75 -12.88 26.44
CA TYR A 159 -12.34 -13.24 26.33
C TYR A 159 -11.85 -13.15 24.88
N TYR A 160 -10.57 -12.82 24.74
CA TYR A 160 -9.84 -12.87 23.47
C TYR A 160 -8.48 -13.52 23.68
N ALA A 161 -7.85 -13.97 22.60
CA ALA A 161 -6.52 -14.56 22.62
C ALA A 161 -5.67 -14.03 21.46
N PRO A 162 -4.33 -14.05 21.57
CA PRO A 162 -3.45 -13.89 20.41
C PRO A 162 -3.75 -14.94 19.35
N LEU A 163 -3.36 -14.66 18.11
CA LEU A 163 -3.54 -15.60 17.00
C LEU A 163 -2.87 -16.96 17.30
N PRO A 164 -3.54 -18.09 17.05
CA PRO A 164 -3.14 -19.39 17.61
C PRO A 164 -1.84 -19.98 17.03
N TRP A 165 -1.37 -19.47 15.89
CA TRP A 165 -0.11 -19.92 15.27
C TRP A 165 1.14 -19.20 15.80
N LEU A 166 1.01 -18.23 16.72
CA LEU A 166 2.16 -17.56 17.33
C LEU A 166 2.78 -18.35 18.49
N VAL A 167 2.02 -19.28 19.07
CA VAL A 167 2.47 -20.08 20.20
C VAL A 167 2.52 -21.54 19.74
N GLU A 168 3.70 -22.00 19.34
CA GLU A 168 3.92 -23.43 19.11
C GLU A 168 3.93 -24.16 20.47
N ASP A 169 3.22 -25.29 20.55
CA ASP A 169 3.22 -26.22 21.69
C ASP A 169 2.56 -25.79 23.01
N VAL A 170 1.97 -24.59 23.10
CA VAL A 170 1.20 -24.12 24.28
C VAL A 170 -0.13 -23.50 23.84
N GLU A 171 -1.22 -23.76 24.58
CA GLU A 171 -2.50 -23.09 24.32
C GLU A 171 -2.34 -21.56 24.42
N SER A 172 -2.79 -20.84 23.39
CA SER A 172 -2.83 -19.38 23.42
C SER A 172 -3.58 -18.90 24.67
N PRO A 173 -3.01 -17.98 25.45
CA PRO A 173 -3.64 -17.54 26.69
C PRO A 173 -4.94 -16.81 26.38
N ALA A 174 -6.05 -17.28 26.95
CA ALA A 174 -7.31 -16.56 26.94
C ALA A 174 -7.25 -15.40 27.94
N LEU A 175 -7.41 -14.18 27.43
CA LEU A 175 -7.31 -12.93 28.18
C LEU A 175 -8.71 -12.35 28.41
N PRO A 176 -9.10 -12.03 29.66
CA PRO A 176 -10.39 -11.42 29.94
C PRO A 176 -10.41 -9.95 29.51
N VAL A 177 -11.52 -9.54 28.88
CA VAL A 177 -11.77 -8.14 28.52
C VAL A 177 -11.86 -7.27 29.79
N GLY A 178 -11.27 -6.07 29.73
CA GLY A 178 -11.24 -5.10 30.82
C GLY A 178 -10.07 -5.27 31.78
N PHE A 179 -9.19 -6.25 31.56
CA PHE A 179 -7.98 -6.49 32.33
C PHE A 179 -6.74 -6.20 31.49
N THR A 180 -5.76 -5.54 32.09
CA THR A 180 -4.52 -5.23 31.40
C THR A 180 -3.69 -6.51 31.25
N PRO A 181 -3.33 -6.91 30.01
CA PRO A 181 -2.45 -8.06 29.79
C PRO A 181 -1.11 -7.86 30.52
N ASP A 182 -0.54 -8.95 31.04
CA ASP A 182 0.83 -8.91 31.55
C ASP A 182 1.84 -8.70 30.41
N THR A 183 3.12 -8.54 30.75
CA THR A 183 4.15 -8.20 29.77
C THR A 183 4.32 -9.27 28.68
N ASP A 184 4.24 -10.54 29.03
CA ASP A 184 4.42 -11.65 28.08
C ASP A 184 3.21 -11.76 27.14
N ALA A 185 1.99 -11.67 27.68
CA ALA A 185 0.77 -11.62 26.88
C ALA A 185 0.71 -10.38 25.98
N ALA A 186 1.08 -9.21 26.50
CA ALA A 186 1.14 -7.98 25.70
C ALA A 186 2.15 -8.08 24.56
N TYR A 187 3.28 -8.75 24.78
CA TYR A 187 4.27 -9.00 23.74
C TYR A 187 3.75 -9.96 22.65
N LEU A 188 3.00 -10.99 23.02
CA LEU A 188 2.34 -11.90 22.05
C LEU A 188 1.26 -11.17 21.24
N LEU A 189 0.46 -10.32 21.88
CA LEU A 189 -0.54 -9.51 21.21
C LEU A 189 0.13 -8.55 20.21
N ALA A 190 1.16 -7.82 20.61
CA ALA A 190 1.87 -6.90 19.72
C ALA A 190 2.46 -7.57 18.47
N GLN A 191 2.82 -8.85 18.53
CA GLN A 191 3.26 -9.63 17.35
C GLN A 191 2.13 -9.91 16.35
N CYS A 192 0.87 -9.76 16.75
CA CYS A 192 -0.29 -9.88 15.87
C CYS A 192 -0.61 -8.58 15.10
N THR A 193 0.32 -7.61 15.06
CA THR A 193 0.12 -6.35 14.36
C THR A 193 0.17 -6.56 12.84
N VAL A 194 -0.83 -6.05 12.14
CA VAL A 194 -0.94 -6.08 10.68
C VAL A 194 -1.38 -4.72 10.15
N ARG A 195 -1.10 -4.48 8.87
CA ARG A 195 -1.67 -3.33 8.16
C ARG A 195 -3.03 -3.69 7.61
N LEU A 196 -4.00 -2.82 7.83
CA LEU A 196 -5.29 -2.94 7.15
C LEU A 196 -5.12 -2.73 5.63
N PRO A 197 -5.94 -3.38 4.81
CA PRO A 197 -6.03 -3.09 3.39
C PRO A 197 -6.25 -1.60 3.15
N TYR A 198 -5.50 -1.03 2.21
CA TYR A 198 -5.52 0.40 1.90
C TYR A 198 -6.94 0.95 1.64
N GLN A 199 -7.85 0.14 1.10
CA GLN A 199 -9.25 0.50 0.90
C GLN A 199 -9.94 1.01 2.18
N LEU A 200 -9.53 0.51 3.35
CA LEU A 200 -10.04 0.91 4.68
C LEU A 200 -9.36 2.15 5.24
N SER A 201 -8.22 2.56 4.68
CA SER A 201 -7.49 3.77 5.10
C SER A 201 -7.79 4.98 4.21
N ARG A 202 -8.83 4.90 3.37
CA ARG A 202 -9.24 6.01 2.51
C ARG A 202 -9.91 7.11 3.33
N PRO A 203 -9.68 8.41 3.04
CA PRO A 203 -10.16 9.51 3.88
C PRO A 203 -11.66 9.51 4.19
N TRP A 204 -12.50 9.05 3.25
CA TRP A 204 -13.96 9.01 3.44
C TRP A 204 -14.47 7.82 4.26
N LEU A 205 -13.60 6.87 4.59
CA LEU A 205 -13.93 5.64 5.33
C LEU A 205 -13.11 5.52 6.62
N LEU A 206 -11.95 6.17 6.67
CA LEU A 206 -11.01 6.10 7.78
C LEU A 206 -11.66 6.45 9.12
N ASP A 207 -12.45 7.53 9.18
CA ASP A 207 -13.13 7.95 10.41
C ASP A 207 -14.11 6.88 10.91
N GLU A 208 -14.91 6.29 10.03
CA GLU A 208 -15.85 5.20 10.38
C GLU A 208 -15.11 3.95 10.88
N VAL A 209 -13.99 3.61 10.23
CA VAL A 209 -13.13 2.48 10.64
C VAL A 209 -12.51 2.74 12.01
N LEU A 210 -11.94 3.92 12.23
CA LEU A 210 -11.35 4.30 13.52
C LEU A 210 -12.39 4.29 14.63
N ASP A 211 -13.56 4.92 14.43
CA ASP A 211 -14.65 4.94 15.40
C ASP A 211 -15.07 3.52 15.81
N GLN A 212 -15.20 2.60 14.85
CA GLN A 212 -15.56 1.21 15.13
C GLN A 212 -14.45 0.48 15.92
N LEU A 213 -13.18 0.68 15.55
CA LEU A 213 -12.06 0.05 16.22
C LEU A 213 -11.85 0.60 17.63
N GLU A 214 -11.98 1.91 17.82
CA GLU A 214 -11.86 2.55 19.13
C GLU A 214 -12.95 2.09 20.11
N GLN A 215 -14.18 1.90 19.62
CA GLN A 215 -15.29 1.39 20.43
C GLN A 215 -15.13 -0.08 20.83
N THR A 216 -14.43 -0.87 20.02
CA THR A 216 -14.26 -2.32 20.24
C THR A 216 -12.94 -2.66 20.93
N THR A 217 -11.96 -1.75 20.92
CA THR A 217 -10.66 -1.92 21.58
C THR A 217 -10.81 -1.90 23.09
N ASP A 218 -10.18 -2.86 23.76
CA ASP A 218 -10.19 -2.92 25.22
C ASP A 218 -9.40 -1.73 25.82
N LEU A 219 -10.11 -0.85 26.53
CA LEU A 219 -9.51 0.30 27.21
C LEU A 219 -8.40 -0.09 28.21
N ALA A 220 -8.39 -1.35 28.70
CA ALA A 220 -7.33 -1.84 29.57
C ALA A 220 -5.94 -1.88 28.89
N TRP A 221 -5.87 -1.89 27.55
CA TRP A 221 -4.63 -1.82 26.78
C TRP A 221 -3.89 -0.51 26.98
N GLN A 222 -4.61 0.59 27.27
CA GLN A 222 -4.01 1.91 27.48
C GLN A 222 -3.09 1.98 28.71
N LYS A 223 -3.18 0.99 29.61
CA LYS A 223 -2.30 0.82 30.77
C LYS A 223 -1.06 -0.01 30.46
N SER A 224 -1.03 -0.74 29.34
CA SER A 224 0.13 -1.52 28.90
C SER A 224 1.06 -0.66 28.04
N PRO A 225 2.35 -0.52 28.39
CA PRO A 225 3.30 0.24 27.59
C PRO A 225 3.48 -0.27 26.16
N LEU A 226 3.20 -1.56 25.90
CA LEU A 226 3.36 -2.19 24.59
C LEU A 226 2.12 -2.07 23.70
N LEU A 227 0.94 -1.83 24.29
CA LEU A 227 -0.35 -1.83 23.58
C LEU A 227 -1.02 -0.45 23.55
N LYS A 228 -0.53 0.50 24.36
CA LYS A 228 -1.07 1.85 24.42
C LYS A 228 -1.02 2.52 23.05
N GLY A 229 -2.17 3.01 22.59
CA GLY A 229 -2.35 3.65 21.28
C GLY A 229 -2.56 2.68 20.12
N LEU A 230 -2.47 1.36 20.32
CA LEU A 230 -2.81 0.37 19.30
C LEU A 230 -4.32 0.07 19.30
N LEU A 231 -4.85 -0.21 18.11
CA LEU A 231 -6.24 -0.59 17.90
C LEU A 231 -6.38 -2.11 17.76
N GLN A 232 -7.41 -2.66 18.38
CA GLN A 232 -7.69 -4.09 18.38
C GLN A 232 -8.71 -4.44 17.28
N VAL A 233 -8.41 -5.48 16.51
CA VAL A 233 -9.36 -6.13 15.60
C VAL A 233 -9.66 -7.52 16.14
N THR A 234 -10.89 -7.70 16.63
CA THR A 234 -11.33 -8.98 17.21
C THR A 234 -12.00 -9.83 16.14
N LEU A 235 -11.30 -10.85 15.69
CA LEU A 235 -11.78 -11.84 14.73
C LEU A 235 -12.69 -12.87 15.42
N ASP A 236 -13.68 -13.37 14.69
CA ASP A 236 -14.57 -14.44 15.13
C ASP A 236 -13.88 -15.83 15.09
N GLU A 237 -14.65 -16.88 15.35
CA GLU A 237 -14.17 -18.27 15.34
C GLU A 237 -13.68 -18.74 13.97
N ASN A 238 -14.09 -18.07 12.89
CA ASN A 238 -13.66 -18.33 11.51
C ASN A 238 -12.49 -17.42 11.07
N PHE A 239 -11.93 -16.64 11.99
CA PHE A 239 -10.93 -15.60 11.74
C PHE A 239 -11.42 -14.47 10.82
N GLU A 240 -12.71 -14.12 10.95
CA GLU A 240 -13.36 -13.08 10.14
C GLU A 240 -13.87 -11.92 11.00
N ILE A 241 -14.03 -10.75 10.37
CA ILE A 241 -14.62 -9.56 10.99
C ILE A 241 -15.34 -8.71 9.94
N GLU A 242 -16.38 -7.99 10.36
CA GLU A 242 -16.98 -6.91 9.57
C GLU A 242 -16.51 -5.55 10.10
N LEU A 243 -15.90 -4.75 9.23
CA LEU A 243 -15.34 -3.43 9.55
C LEU A 243 -15.79 -2.42 8.48
N ALA A 244 -16.57 -1.41 8.90
CA ALA A 244 -17.17 -0.39 8.02
C ALA A 244 -17.87 -0.99 6.76
N GLY A 245 -18.61 -2.09 6.95
CA GLY A 245 -19.33 -2.82 5.90
C GLY A 245 -18.46 -3.71 5.00
N PHE A 246 -17.15 -3.83 5.27
CA PHE A 246 -16.26 -4.78 4.60
C PHE A 246 -16.06 -6.02 5.47
N ARG A 247 -16.12 -7.19 4.86
CA ARG A 247 -15.80 -8.46 5.49
C ARG A 247 -14.33 -8.79 5.24
N LEU A 248 -13.57 -8.91 6.31
CA LEU A 248 -12.17 -9.29 6.31
C LEU A 248 -12.02 -10.72 6.83
N ARG A 249 -10.97 -11.41 6.37
CA ARG A 249 -10.55 -12.71 6.90
C ARG A 249 -9.05 -12.71 7.08
N TYR A 250 -8.57 -13.28 8.17
CA TYR A 250 -7.15 -13.56 8.32
C TYR A 250 -6.86 -15.05 8.11
N SER A 251 -5.82 -15.36 7.35
CA SER A 251 -5.27 -16.71 7.24
C SER A 251 -3.74 -16.69 7.37
N GLN A 252 -3.17 -17.80 7.84
CA GLN A 252 -1.72 -17.93 7.97
C GLN A 252 -0.99 -17.90 6.61
N GLU A 253 -1.64 -18.40 5.55
CA GLU A 253 -1.04 -18.51 4.22
C GLU A 253 -1.12 -17.18 3.43
N LEU A 254 -2.27 -16.49 3.48
CA LEU A 254 -2.54 -15.31 2.66
C LEU A 254 -2.49 -13.99 3.46
N GLY A 255 -2.44 -14.07 4.79
CA GLY A 255 -2.54 -12.91 5.66
C GLY A 255 -3.96 -12.36 5.74
N LEU A 256 -4.08 -11.03 5.88
CA LEU A 256 -5.36 -10.34 5.97
C LEU A 256 -5.94 -10.11 4.56
N GLU A 257 -7.13 -10.66 4.32
CA GLU A 257 -7.84 -10.66 3.05
C GLU A 257 -9.16 -9.89 3.15
N LEU A 258 -9.55 -9.25 2.04
CA LEU A 258 -10.86 -8.64 1.87
C LEU A 258 -11.78 -9.62 1.13
N LEU A 259 -12.84 -10.12 1.78
CA LEU A 259 -13.75 -11.11 1.20
C LEU A 259 -14.81 -10.51 0.27
N ASN A 260 -15.17 -9.25 0.47
CA ASN A 260 -16.14 -8.54 -0.37
C ASN A 260 -15.71 -7.09 -0.62
N LYS A 261 -16.21 -6.52 -1.72
CA LYS A 261 -16.29 -5.06 -1.88
C LYS A 261 -17.74 -4.69 -1.63
N PRO A 262 -18.07 -3.84 -0.64
CA PRO A 262 -19.43 -3.38 -0.46
C PRO A 262 -19.88 -2.65 -1.73
N THR A 263 -21.13 -2.88 -2.10
CA THR A 263 -21.83 -2.06 -3.08
C THR A 263 -22.14 -0.72 -2.42
N TYR A 264 -21.17 0.20 -2.39
CA TYR A 264 -21.50 1.59 -2.05
C TYR A 264 -22.46 2.10 -3.13
N ARG A 265 -23.74 2.26 -2.78
CA ARG A 265 -24.65 3.08 -3.58
C ARG A 265 -24.11 4.49 -3.54
N LYS A 266 -23.71 5.01 -4.69
CA LYS A 266 -23.64 6.46 -4.93
C LYS A 266 -25.06 7.02 -4.83
N GLU A 267 -25.60 7.16 -3.62
CA GLU A 267 -26.77 7.98 -3.38
C GLU A 267 -26.32 9.12 -2.46
N ASN A 268 -26.22 10.31 -3.07
CA ASN A 268 -26.25 11.63 -2.46
C ASN A 268 -24.98 12.15 -1.77
N HIS A 269 -24.01 12.56 -2.57
CA HIS A 269 -23.32 13.84 -2.31
C HIS A 269 -23.16 14.58 -3.64
N GLU A 270 -24.26 15.16 -4.12
CA GLU A 270 -24.17 16.35 -4.95
C GLU A 270 -23.55 17.45 -4.10
N PHE A 271 -22.38 17.90 -4.52
CA PHE A 271 -21.79 19.17 -4.13
C PHE A 271 -22.82 20.27 -4.39
N ASN A 272 -23.53 20.71 -3.35
CA ASN A 272 -24.19 22.01 -3.38
C ASN A 272 -23.11 23.08 -3.19
N GLY A 273 -22.54 23.51 -4.31
CA GLY A 273 -21.78 24.74 -4.38
C GLY A 273 -22.74 25.93 -4.23
N ASN A 274 -22.51 26.73 -3.20
CA ASN A 274 -22.79 28.16 -3.19
C ASN A 274 -21.47 28.88 -2.93
#